data_AF-A0A7S1GSP1-F1
#
_entry.id   AF-A0A7S1GSP1-F1
#
_cell.length_a   1.000
_cell.length_b   1.000
_cell.length_c   1.000
_cell.angle_alpha   90.00
_cell.angle_beta   90.00
_cell.angle_gamma   90.00
#
_symmetry.space_group_name_H-M   'P 1'
#
loop_
_entity.id
_entity.type
_entity.pdbx_description
1 polymer ?
#
loop_
_entity_poly.entity_id
_entity_poly.type
_entity_poly.pdbx_seq_one_letter_code
_entity_poly.pdbx_strand_id
1 'polypeptide(L)'
;TLDDSRRAHALSSGAGEAQPLAATTTVTTYTPAQIRAAYGLPALPASTTGLTAAQAAQLGAGQTIYIVNARHNPNVVAELAAFNAKFGLPTCSSRTLTASSALPLAAASSSGCELVVAYSAGNALSSTAPAYDSGWATEIALDVQWAHATAPLARLVLIEAPDAGVASLTGAVSLANRMGAGVVSMSFGANEGSWTASYDSVFSGAGMSYVAATGDNGAAVSWPS
;
A
#
# COMPACT_ATOMS: atom_id res chain seq x y z
N THR A 1 21.52 -18.95 18.78
CA THR A 1 20.45 -19.87 18.40
C THR A 1 19.19 -19.05 18.19
N LEU A 2 19.12 -18.44 17.00
CA LEU A 2 18.12 -17.44 16.63
C LEU A 2 17.09 -18.13 15.75
N ASP A 3 15.84 -17.90 16.10
CA ASP A 3 14.65 -18.58 15.61
C ASP A 3 14.31 -18.07 14.20
N ASP A 4 14.88 -18.73 13.19
CA ASP A 4 14.66 -18.46 11.75
C ASP A 4 13.33 -19.07 11.24
N SER A 5 12.42 -19.42 12.16
CA SER A 5 11.21 -20.21 11.89
C SER A 5 9.92 -19.39 11.70
N ARG A 6 10.01 -18.05 11.66
CA ARG A 6 8.82 -17.17 11.56
C ARG A 6 8.66 -16.42 10.23
N ARG A 7 9.35 -16.86 9.18
CA ARG A 7 9.03 -16.47 7.80
C ARG A 7 7.90 -17.37 7.28
N ALA A 8 6.77 -16.78 6.91
CA ALA A 8 5.79 -17.45 6.07
C ALA A 8 5.38 -16.50 4.93
N HIS A 9 6.13 -16.52 3.84
CA HIS A 9 5.50 -16.45 2.52
C HIS A 9 5.24 -17.90 2.11
N ALA A 10 3.98 -18.23 1.84
CA ALA A 10 3.47 -19.56 1.46
C ALA A 10 4.01 -20.72 2.33
N LEU A 11 3.33 -21.00 3.45
CA LEU A 11 3.45 -22.32 4.06
C LEU A 11 2.93 -23.36 3.05
N SER A 12 3.76 -24.35 2.71
CA SER A 12 3.35 -25.44 1.84
C SER A 12 2.15 -26.17 2.42
N SER A 13 1.15 -26.42 1.57
CA SER A 13 -0.11 -27.12 1.82
C SER A 13 -0.01 -28.19 2.91
N GLY A 14 -0.55 -27.89 4.09
CA GLY A 14 -0.73 -28.83 5.19
C GLY A 14 -2.05 -29.57 5.05
N ALA A 15 -2.09 -30.83 5.49
CA ALA A 15 -3.28 -31.68 5.42
C ALA A 15 -4.48 -31.02 6.14
N GLY A 16 -5.49 -30.61 5.37
CA GLY A 16 -6.70 -29.95 5.87
C GLY A 16 -7.25 -28.83 4.98
N GLU A 17 -6.49 -28.36 3.97
CA GLU A 17 -7.00 -27.37 3.01
C GLU A 17 -8.12 -27.94 2.15
N ALA A 18 -9.25 -27.22 2.09
CA ALA A 18 -10.27 -27.44 1.08
C ALA A 18 -9.64 -27.22 -0.30
N GLN A 19 -9.51 -28.29 -1.08
CA GLN A 19 -9.01 -28.22 -2.44
C GLN A 19 -9.97 -27.41 -3.30
N PRO A 20 -9.52 -26.37 -4.02
CA PRO A 20 -10.38 -25.65 -4.95
C PRO A 20 -10.88 -26.61 -6.05
N LEU A 21 -12.20 -26.72 -6.21
CA LEU A 21 -12.83 -27.61 -7.20
C LEU A 21 -12.58 -27.21 -8.67
N ALA A 22 -11.93 -26.07 -8.93
CA ALA A 22 -11.68 -25.57 -10.27
C ALA A 22 -10.20 -25.73 -10.65
N ALA A 23 -9.90 -26.75 -11.46
CA ALA A 23 -8.54 -27.06 -11.93
C ALA A 23 -8.21 -26.47 -13.31
N THR A 24 -9.02 -25.53 -13.82
CA THR A 24 -8.75 -24.90 -15.12
C THR A 24 -9.01 -23.40 -15.06
N THR A 25 -7.95 -22.62 -14.90
CA THR A 25 -8.01 -21.17 -15.07
C THR A 25 -7.25 -20.80 -16.32
N THR A 26 -7.95 -20.43 -17.40
CA THR A 26 -7.39 -19.44 -18.31
C THR A 26 -7.03 -18.23 -17.45
N VAL A 27 -5.72 -17.97 -17.29
CA VAL A 27 -5.25 -16.78 -16.58
C VAL A 27 -5.68 -15.58 -17.40
N THR A 28 -6.72 -14.90 -16.92
CA THR A 28 -7.20 -13.66 -17.52
C THR A 28 -6.61 -12.52 -16.70
N THR A 29 -5.80 -11.68 -17.34
CA THR A 29 -5.29 -10.47 -16.72
C THR A 29 -6.23 -9.32 -17.01
N TYR A 30 -6.52 -8.50 -16.00
CA TYR A 30 -7.39 -7.34 -16.13
C TYR A 30 -6.56 -6.05 -16.07
N THR A 31 -6.90 -5.12 -16.94
CA THR A 31 -6.33 -3.77 -16.95
C THR A 31 -6.97 -2.87 -15.89
N PRO A 32 -6.30 -1.79 -15.47
CA PRO A 32 -6.90 -0.73 -14.66
C PRO A 32 -8.27 -0.27 -15.18
N ALA A 33 -8.41 -0.03 -16.48
CA ALA A 33 -9.67 0.41 -17.07
C ALA A 33 -10.80 -0.63 -16.92
N GLN A 34 -10.49 -1.91 -17.07
CA GLN A 34 -11.46 -3.00 -16.88
C GLN A 34 -11.90 -3.12 -15.42
N ILE A 35 -10.97 -3.06 -14.46
CA ILE A 35 -11.31 -3.10 -13.03
C ILE A 35 -12.15 -1.88 -12.65
N ARG A 36 -11.77 -0.68 -13.11
CA ARG A 36 -12.56 0.54 -12.87
C ARG A 36 -13.99 0.41 -13.41
N ALA A 37 -14.15 -0.09 -14.63
CA ALA A 37 -15.47 -0.32 -15.21
C ALA A 37 -16.28 -1.36 -14.42
N ALA A 38 -15.65 -2.45 -13.99
CA ALA A 38 -16.32 -3.51 -13.23
C ALA A 38 -16.86 -3.02 -11.87
N TYR A 39 -16.16 -2.11 -11.21
CA TYR A 39 -16.55 -1.55 -9.92
C TYR A 39 -17.29 -0.20 -10.01
N GLY A 40 -17.69 0.23 -11.21
CA GLY A 40 -18.43 1.49 -11.40
C GLY A 40 -17.61 2.75 -11.06
N LEU A 41 -16.27 2.66 -11.09
CA LEU A 41 -15.40 3.81 -10.91
C LEU A 41 -15.38 4.67 -12.18
N PRO A 42 -15.14 5.99 -12.07
CA PRO A 42 -15.04 6.87 -13.23
C PRO A 42 -14.01 6.36 -14.24
N ALA A 43 -14.29 6.48 -15.53
CA ALA A 43 -13.31 6.16 -16.57
C ALA A 43 -12.03 7.01 -16.39
N LEU A 44 -10.87 6.47 -16.78
CA LEU A 44 -9.64 7.23 -16.78
C LEU A 44 -9.76 8.39 -17.79
N PRO A 45 -9.51 9.63 -17.37
CA PRO A 45 -9.61 10.76 -18.29
C PRO A 45 -8.41 10.76 -19.25
N ALA A 46 -8.63 11.14 -20.51
CA ALA A 46 -7.54 11.31 -21.48
C ALA A 46 -6.58 12.46 -21.10
N SER A 47 -7.05 13.40 -20.28
CA SER A 47 -6.27 14.51 -19.73
C SER A 47 -6.82 14.89 -18.36
N THR A 48 -5.95 15.20 -17.41
CA THR A 48 -6.33 15.73 -16.10
C THR A 48 -6.53 17.25 -16.12
N THR A 49 -6.14 17.91 -17.20
CA THR A 49 -6.33 19.35 -17.39
C THR A 49 -7.80 19.67 -17.65
N GLY A 50 -8.34 20.66 -16.93
CA GLY A 50 -9.72 21.13 -17.12
C GLY A 50 -10.79 20.27 -16.43
N LEU A 51 -10.40 19.30 -15.59
CA LEU A 51 -11.33 18.61 -14.71
C LEU A 51 -11.99 19.60 -13.74
N THR A 52 -13.30 19.46 -13.55
CA THR A 52 -13.99 20.13 -12.44
C THR A 52 -13.50 19.58 -11.10
N ALA A 53 -13.66 20.35 -10.03
CA ALA A 53 -13.30 19.90 -8.68
C ALA A 53 -14.01 18.58 -8.30
N ALA A 54 -15.27 18.40 -8.72
CA ALA A 54 -16.02 17.17 -8.46
C ALA A 54 -15.42 15.96 -9.19
N GLN A 55 -15.06 16.11 -10.47
CA GLN A 55 -14.41 15.04 -11.23
C GLN A 55 -13.03 14.72 -10.67
N ALA A 56 -12.26 15.74 -10.28
CA ALA A 56 -10.96 15.53 -9.66
C ALA A 56 -11.08 14.79 -8.32
N ALA A 57 -12.06 15.16 -7.49
CA ALA A 57 -12.33 14.47 -6.22
C ALA A 57 -12.73 12.99 -6.43
N GLN A 58 -13.54 12.68 -7.46
CA GLN A 58 -13.87 11.30 -7.84
C GLN A 58 -12.65 10.46 -8.29
N LEU A 59 -11.54 11.13 -8.63
CA LEU A 59 -10.26 10.49 -8.96
C LEU A 59 -9.26 10.53 -7.78
N GLY A 60 -9.71 10.95 -6.58
CA GLY A 60 -8.91 10.96 -5.36
C GLY A 60 -8.14 12.26 -5.11
N ALA A 61 -8.37 13.33 -5.89
CA ALA A 61 -7.70 14.60 -5.65
C ALA A 61 -7.97 15.13 -4.24
N GLY A 62 -6.93 15.64 -3.57
CA GLY A 62 -6.98 16.09 -2.18
C GLY A 62 -6.92 14.97 -1.13
N GLN A 63 -6.96 13.70 -1.54
CA GLN A 63 -6.86 12.56 -0.63
C GLN A 63 -5.41 12.06 -0.52
N THR A 64 -5.09 11.47 0.63
CA THR A 64 -3.82 10.77 0.87
C THR A 64 -4.09 9.29 1.13
N ILE A 65 -3.38 8.42 0.42
CA ILE A 65 -3.33 6.98 0.65
C ILE A 65 -1.93 6.66 1.19
N TYR A 66 -1.87 6.22 2.44
CA TYR A 66 -0.68 5.67 3.05
C TYR A 66 -0.59 4.18 2.69
N ILE A 67 0.50 3.76 2.08
CA ILE A 67 0.76 2.38 1.70
C ILE A 67 1.88 1.90 2.60
N VAL A 68 1.59 0.99 3.53
CA VAL A 68 2.58 0.49 4.48
C VAL A 68 3.10 -0.85 3.97
N ASN A 69 4.40 -0.92 3.75
CA ASN A 69 5.10 -2.11 3.29
C ASN A 69 6.39 -2.33 4.07
N ALA A 70 6.98 -3.52 3.96
CA ALA A 70 8.31 -3.80 4.49
C ALA A 70 9.36 -3.75 3.39
N ARG A 71 10.63 -3.56 3.79
CA ARG A 71 11.80 -3.54 2.91
C ARG A 71 11.71 -2.43 1.86
N HIS A 72 12.75 -2.36 1.02
CA HIS A 72 12.93 -1.26 0.09
C HIS A 72 12.64 -1.67 -1.35
N ASN A 73 11.89 -0.85 -2.07
CA ASN A 73 11.85 -0.86 -3.53
C ASN A 73 12.57 0.37 -4.11
N PRO A 74 13.84 0.25 -4.56
CA PRO A 74 14.58 1.37 -5.14
C PRO A 74 14.03 1.83 -6.50
N ASN A 75 13.20 1.03 -7.17
CA ASN A 75 12.72 1.28 -8.53
C ASN A 75 11.26 1.75 -8.57
N VAL A 76 10.58 1.90 -7.42
CA VAL A 76 9.13 2.15 -7.36
C VAL A 76 8.66 3.34 -8.21
N VAL A 77 9.47 4.41 -8.30
CA VAL A 77 9.15 5.58 -9.13
C VAL A 77 9.19 5.23 -10.62
N ALA A 78 10.21 4.49 -11.06
CA ALA A 78 10.36 4.09 -12.45
C ALA A 78 9.31 3.05 -12.84
N GLU A 79 9.00 2.11 -11.95
CA GLU A 79 7.97 1.09 -12.15
C GLU A 79 6.57 1.71 -12.23
N LEU A 80 6.24 2.64 -11.34
CA LEU A 80 4.98 3.39 -11.44
C LEU A 80 4.91 4.18 -12.75
N ALA A 81 5.98 4.83 -13.18
CA ALA A 81 5.99 5.54 -14.46
C ALA A 81 5.77 4.61 -15.66
N ALA A 82 6.39 3.42 -15.66
CA ALA A 82 6.19 2.41 -16.69
C ALA A 82 4.76 1.87 -16.70
N PHE A 83 4.19 1.58 -15.52
CA PHE A 83 2.79 1.18 -15.35
C PHE A 83 1.84 2.26 -15.87
N ASN A 84 2.10 3.52 -15.55
CA ASN A 84 1.28 4.64 -15.98
C ASN A 84 1.29 4.81 -17.50
N ALA A 85 2.47 4.74 -18.11
CA ALA A 85 2.60 4.77 -19.56
C ALA A 85 1.89 3.58 -20.23
N LYS A 86 1.98 2.38 -19.64
CA LYS A 86 1.35 1.17 -20.18
C LYS A 86 -0.17 1.25 -20.18
N PHE A 87 -0.77 1.82 -19.14
CA PHE A 87 -2.22 1.80 -18.92
C PHE A 87 -2.90 3.16 -19.07
N GLY A 88 -2.18 4.20 -19.51
CA GLY A 88 -2.74 5.53 -19.75
C GLY A 88 -3.16 6.25 -18.47
N LEU A 89 -2.43 6.04 -17.37
CA LEU A 89 -2.66 6.75 -16.11
C LEU A 89 -1.87 8.08 -16.08
N PRO A 90 -2.36 9.10 -15.36
CA PRO A 90 -1.62 10.34 -15.16
C PRO A 90 -0.28 10.07 -14.47
N THR A 91 0.72 10.90 -14.76
CA THR A 91 2.01 10.84 -14.07
C THR A 91 1.89 11.38 -12.64
N CYS A 92 2.74 10.87 -11.76
CA CYS A 92 2.90 11.39 -10.40
C CYS A 92 4.21 12.16 -10.32
N SER A 93 4.18 13.32 -9.67
CA SER A 93 5.40 13.90 -9.11
C SER A 93 5.94 12.98 -8.03
N SER A 94 7.25 12.96 -7.77
CA SER A 94 7.83 12.08 -6.75
C SER A 94 8.83 12.79 -5.86
N ARG A 95 8.87 12.44 -4.57
CA ARG A 95 9.91 12.85 -3.63
C ARG A 95 10.08 11.87 -2.48
N THR A 96 11.23 11.91 -1.82
CA THR A 96 11.53 11.11 -0.62
C THR A 96 11.58 12.00 0.61
N LEU A 97 10.95 11.58 1.70
CA LEU A 97 11.03 12.25 3.00
C LEU A 97 12.38 11.97 3.67
N THR A 98 12.82 12.92 4.47
CA THR A 98 14.01 12.80 5.33
C THR A 98 13.58 12.71 6.80
N ALA A 99 14.49 12.30 7.68
CA ALA A 99 14.27 12.32 9.13
C ALA A 99 13.85 13.70 9.70
N SER A 100 14.16 14.80 8.99
CA SER A 100 13.83 16.17 9.38
C SER A 100 12.54 16.72 8.74
N SER A 101 11.83 15.92 7.94
CA SER A 101 10.59 16.37 7.31
C SER A 101 9.51 16.63 8.36
N ALA A 102 8.84 17.78 8.27
CA ALA A 102 7.80 18.18 9.20
C ALA A 102 6.55 17.29 9.07
N LEU A 103 5.96 16.94 10.20
CA LEU A 103 4.70 16.20 10.32
C LEU A 103 3.69 17.01 11.16
N PRO A 104 2.39 17.01 10.82
CA PRO A 104 1.76 16.29 9.71
C PRO A 104 2.19 16.83 8.34
N LEU A 105 1.98 16.03 7.30
CA LEU A 105 2.24 16.46 5.93
C LEU A 105 1.28 17.60 5.57
N ALA A 106 1.73 18.51 4.68
CA ALA A 106 0.85 19.51 4.09
C ALA A 106 -0.33 18.84 3.35
N ALA A 107 -1.41 19.58 3.11
CA ALA A 107 -2.55 19.05 2.36
C ALA A 107 -2.13 18.43 1.01
N ALA A 108 -2.82 17.37 0.59
CA ALA A 108 -2.61 16.78 -0.72
C ALA A 108 -3.07 17.72 -1.84
N SER A 109 -2.43 17.61 -3.00
CA SER A 109 -2.80 18.40 -4.18
C SER A 109 -4.22 18.07 -4.63
N SER A 110 -4.97 19.08 -5.03
CA SER A 110 -6.30 18.93 -5.62
C SER A 110 -6.27 18.79 -7.16
N SER A 111 -5.09 18.76 -7.78
CA SER A 111 -4.96 18.80 -9.24
C SER A 111 -3.97 17.79 -9.84
N GLY A 112 -3.28 16.99 -9.03
CA GLY A 112 -2.27 16.07 -9.55
C GLY A 112 -1.78 15.05 -8.54
N CYS A 113 -1.31 13.91 -9.06
CA CYS A 113 -0.74 12.84 -8.25
C CYS A 113 0.66 13.18 -7.71
N GLU A 114 0.94 12.70 -6.52
CA GLU A 114 2.25 12.76 -5.87
C GLU A 114 2.55 11.40 -5.22
N LEU A 115 3.70 10.80 -5.58
CA LEU A 115 4.27 9.65 -4.88
C LEU A 115 5.34 10.14 -3.89
N VAL A 116 5.05 10.00 -2.61
CA VAL A 116 5.98 10.31 -1.52
C VAL A 116 6.53 8.99 -0.97
N VAL A 117 7.85 8.84 -0.97
CA VAL A 117 8.52 7.69 -0.34
C VAL A 117 9.00 8.10 1.04
N ALA A 118 8.72 7.28 2.05
CA ALA A 118 9.10 7.50 3.44
C ALA A 118 9.71 6.23 4.01
N TYR A 119 10.84 6.36 4.72
CA TYR A 119 11.44 5.25 5.45
C TYR A 119 11.09 5.40 6.93
N SER A 120 10.65 4.32 7.55
CA SER A 120 10.30 4.34 8.97
C SER A 120 11.40 3.75 9.85
N ALA A 121 11.50 4.27 11.06
CA ALA A 121 12.22 3.68 12.18
C ALA A 121 11.29 3.74 13.39
N GLY A 122 10.49 2.69 13.60
CA GLY A 122 9.33 2.75 14.48
C GLY A 122 8.32 3.78 13.96
N ASN A 123 7.86 4.68 14.82
CA ASN A 123 6.90 5.74 14.46
C ASN A 123 7.55 7.05 13.96
N ALA A 124 8.85 7.03 13.67
CA ALA A 124 9.65 8.17 13.22
C ALA A 124 10.13 7.99 11.78
N LEU A 125 10.44 9.11 11.12
CA LEU A 125 11.06 9.13 9.80
C LEU A 125 12.55 8.81 9.91
N SER A 126 13.05 8.04 8.95
CA SER A 126 14.45 7.71 8.75
C SER A 126 14.94 8.33 7.43
N SER A 127 16.20 8.72 7.39
CA SER A 127 16.89 9.07 6.13
C SER A 127 17.62 7.87 5.51
N THR A 128 17.54 6.70 6.15
CA THR A 128 18.16 5.46 5.70
C THR A 128 17.10 4.54 5.15
N ALA A 129 17.22 4.21 3.87
CA ALA A 129 16.36 3.22 3.21
C ALA A 129 16.53 1.84 3.85
N PRO A 130 15.47 1.03 3.97
CA PRO A 130 15.57 -0.37 4.36
C PRO A 130 16.43 -1.20 3.39
N ALA A 131 16.73 -2.44 3.79
CA ALA A 131 17.34 -3.39 2.87
C ALA A 131 16.37 -3.77 1.74
N TYR A 132 16.90 -3.94 0.53
CA TYR A 132 16.14 -4.47 -0.61
C TYR A 132 15.74 -5.93 -0.38
N ASP A 133 14.52 -6.27 -0.79
CA ASP A 133 14.02 -7.63 -0.90
C ASP A 133 13.12 -7.72 -2.14
N SER A 134 13.35 -8.68 -3.03
CA SER A 134 12.65 -8.76 -4.30
C SER A 134 11.16 -9.10 -4.17
N GLY A 135 10.79 -9.87 -3.14
CA GLY A 135 9.39 -10.22 -2.90
C GLY A 135 8.61 -8.98 -2.46
N TRP A 136 9.13 -8.27 -1.48
CA TRP A 136 8.56 -7.02 -1.02
C TRP A 136 8.61 -5.91 -2.07
N ALA A 137 9.66 -5.84 -2.89
CA ALA A 137 9.70 -4.88 -3.98
C ALA A 137 8.57 -5.10 -4.99
N THR A 138 8.26 -6.37 -5.29
CA THR A 138 7.12 -6.74 -6.14
C THR A 138 5.79 -6.35 -5.49
N GLU A 139 5.63 -6.60 -4.19
CA GLU A 139 4.43 -6.20 -3.43
C GLU A 139 4.26 -4.68 -3.40
N ILE A 140 5.32 -3.93 -3.10
CA ILE A 140 5.34 -2.46 -3.13
C ILE A 140 4.93 -1.95 -4.50
N ALA A 141 5.45 -2.54 -5.58
CA ALA A 141 5.09 -2.15 -6.93
C ALA A 141 3.60 -2.39 -7.18
N LEU A 142 3.06 -3.55 -6.80
CA LEU A 142 1.65 -3.90 -6.93
C LEU A 142 0.75 -2.89 -6.18
N ASP A 143 1.04 -2.66 -4.90
CA ASP A 143 0.25 -1.78 -4.03
C ASP A 143 0.22 -0.35 -4.55
N VAL A 144 1.39 0.21 -4.89
CA VAL A 144 1.50 1.59 -5.39
C VAL A 144 0.78 1.74 -6.73
N GLN A 145 0.96 0.78 -7.64
CA GLN A 145 0.35 0.82 -8.98
C GLN A 145 -1.18 0.70 -8.92
N TRP A 146 -1.73 -0.20 -8.10
CA TRP A 146 -3.18 -0.39 -7.99
C TRP A 146 -3.87 0.68 -7.15
N ALA A 147 -3.20 1.23 -6.13
CA ALA A 147 -3.67 2.43 -5.44
C ALA A 147 -3.78 3.61 -6.42
N HIS A 148 -2.76 3.84 -7.25
CA HIS A 148 -2.79 4.86 -8.30
C HIS A 148 -3.87 4.60 -9.35
N ALA A 149 -4.00 3.35 -9.81
CA ALA A 149 -5.04 2.97 -10.76
C ALA A 149 -6.46 3.24 -10.22
N THR A 150 -6.66 3.11 -8.92
CA THR A 150 -7.95 3.31 -8.25
C THR A 150 -8.22 4.79 -7.95
N ALA A 151 -7.20 5.54 -7.55
CA ALA A 151 -7.29 6.97 -7.22
C ALA A 151 -6.18 7.78 -7.93
N PRO A 152 -6.32 8.03 -9.25
CA PRO A 152 -5.22 8.56 -10.09
C PRO A 152 -4.75 9.98 -9.77
N LEU A 153 -5.46 10.72 -8.92
CA LEU A 153 -5.08 12.06 -8.47
C LEU A 153 -4.77 12.13 -6.97
N ALA A 154 -4.80 11.01 -6.25
CA ALA A 154 -4.43 10.99 -4.84
C ALA A 154 -2.92 11.21 -4.64
N ARG A 155 -2.56 11.70 -3.45
CA ARG A 155 -1.20 11.53 -2.95
C ARG A 155 -1.04 10.11 -2.43
N LEU A 156 -0.04 9.41 -2.94
CA LEU A 156 0.40 8.11 -2.44
C LEU A 156 1.61 8.33 -1.54
N VAL A 157 1.55 7.85 -0.30
CA VAL A 157 2.66 7.89 0.64
C VAL A 157 3.08 6.45 0.92
N LEU A 158 4.10 5.98 0.22
CA LEU A 158 4.73 4.69 0.48
C LEU A 158 5.59 4.80 1.74
N ILE A 159 5.23 4.07 2.78
CA ILE A 159 5.98 3.97 4.03
C ILE A 159 6.64 2.58 4.08
N GLU A 160 7.96 2.56 3.94
CA GLU A 160 8.75 1.34 3.99
C GLU A 160 9.28 1.11 5.41
N ALA A 161 8.89 -0.03 5.98
CA ALA A 161 9.38 -0.55 7.26
C ALA A 161 10.75 -1.23 7.09
N PRO A 162 11.61 -1.21 8.12
CA PRO A 162 12.94 -1.81 8.04
C PRO A 162 12.89 -3.31 7.72
N ASP A 163 11.85 -4.00 8.17
CA ASP A 163 11.57 -5.42 7.95
C ASP A 163 10.07 -5.73 8.10
N ALA A 164 9.70 -6.99 7.83
CA ALA A 164 8.33 -7.50 7.88
C ALA A 164 7.86 -7.89 9.29
N GLY A 165 8.61 -7.53 10.34
CA GLY A 165 8.21 -7.81 11.71
C GLY A 165 6.99 -6.99 12.10
N VAL A 166 6.09 -7.58 12.90
CA VAL A 166 4.87 -6.92 13.42
C VAL A 166 5.20 -5.57 14.06
N ALA A 167 6.27 -5.49 14.85
CA ALA A 167 6.69 -4.24 15.50
C ALA A 167 7.13 -3.16 14.48
N SER A 168 7.79 -3.56 13.39
CA SER A 168 8.27 -2.66 12.34
C SER A 168 7.09 -2.12 11.52
N LEU A 169 6.18 -3.02 11.10
CA LEU A 169 4.99 -2.66 10.33
C LEU A 169 4.01 -1.81 11.14
N THR A 170 3.72 -2.16 12.39
CA THR A 170 2.86 -1.32 13.26
C THR A 170 3.53 0.00 13.64
N GLY A 171 4.86 0.04 13.72
CA GLY A 171 5.62 1.28 13.79
C GLY A 171 5.37 2.18 12.58
N ALA A 172 5.40 1.62 11.37
CA ALA A 172 5.11 2.33 10.13
C ALA A 172 3.64 2.81 10.05
N VAL A 173 2.67 2.02 10.53
CA VAL A 173 1.26 2.48 10.68
C VAL A 173 1.17 3.63 11.68
N SER A 174 1.88 3.55 12.80
CA SER A 174 1.95 4.65 13.78
C SER A 174 2.56 5.91 13.18
N LEU A 175 3.54 5.78 12.28
CA LEU A 175 4.09 6.89 11.53
C LEU A 175 3.04 7.50 10.58
N ALA A 176 2.26 6.67 9.88
CA ALA A 176 1.15 7.15 9.04
C ALA A 176 0.15 7.99 9.85
N ASN A 177 -0.22 7.54 11.05
CA ASN A 177 -1.12 8.28 11.95
C ASN A 177 -0.58 9.67 12.33
N ARG A 178 0.75 9.85 12.36
CA ARG A 178 1.40 11.14 12.61
C ARG A 178 1.47 12.03 11.37
N MET A 179 1.32 11.46 10.18
CA MET A 179 1.39 12.19 8.91
C MET A 179 0.11 12.93 8.57
N GLY A 180 -1.03 12.54 9.16
CA GLY A 180 -2.32 13.20 8.97
C GLY A 180 -3.41 12.24 8.49
N ALA A 181 -4.64 12.76 8.34
CA ALA A 181 -5.80 11.99 7.93
C ALA A 181 -5.62 11.36 6.53
N GLY A 182 -6.15 10.16 6.35
CA GLY A 182 -6.07 9.43 5.09
C GLY A 182 -6.49 7.97 5.21
N VAL A 183 -6.26 7.20 4.15
CA VAL A 183 -6.49 5.75 4.12
C VAL A 183 -5.16 5.04 4.28
N VAL A 184 -5.06 4.07 5.18
CA VAL A 184 -3.89 3.19 5.32
C VAL A 184 -4.20 1.86 4.65
N SER A 185 -3.49 1.55 3.58
CA SER A 185 -3.53 0.28 2.86
C SER A 185 -2.44 -0.65 3.36
N MET A 186 -2.81 -1.88 3.73
CA MET A 186 -1.93 -2.86 4.35
C MET A 186 -2.07 -4.22 3.66
N SER A 187 -1.13 -4.52 2.77
CA SER A 187 -1.03 -5.83 2.10
C SER A 187 -0.05 -6.75 2.83
N PHE A 188 -0.21 -6.84 4.15
CA PHE A 188 0.59 -7.72 5.00
C PHE A 188 -0.30 -8.33 6.09
N GLY A 189 0.16 -9.45 6.63
CA GLY A 189 -0.52 -10.13 7.72
C GLY A 189 0.43 -11.04 8.49
N ALA A 190 0.03 -11.40 9.70
CA ALA A 190 0.68 -12.37 10.55
C ALA A 190 -0.37 -13.27 11.20
N ASN A 191 0.04 -14.46 11.65
CA ASN A 191 -0.88 -15.37 12.36
C ASN A 191 -1.46 -14.68 13.60
N GLU A 192 -2.79 -14.58 13.67
CA GLU A 192 -3.47 -13.98 14.82
C GLU A 192 -3.16 -14.77 16.11
N GLY A 193 -3.01 -14.06 17.23
CA GLY A 193 -2.78 -14.67 18.53
C GLY A 193 -2.97 -13.68 19.68
N SER A 194 -2.75 -14.13 20.91
CA SER A 194 -3.00 -13.30 22.12
C SER A 194 -2.19 -12.00 22.20
N TRP A 195 -1.21 -11.81 21.32
CA TRP A 195 -0.36 -10.62 21.26
C TRP A 195 -1.01 -9.45 20.50
N THR A 196 -2.02 -9.69 19.67
CA THR A 196 -2.62 -8.68 18.78
C THR A 196 -3.25 -7.51 19.53
N ALA A 197 -3.88 -7.78 20.67
CA ALA A 197 -4.43 -6.76 21.57
C ALA A 197 -3.39 -5.71 22.03
N SER A 198 -2.09 -6.02 21.94
CA SER A 198 -1.01 -5.07 22.26
C SER A 198 -0.77 -4.03 21.15
N TYR A 199 -1.30 -4.27 19.96
CA TYR A 199 -1.10 -3.45 18.77
C TYR A 199 -2.39 -2.83 18.22
N ASP A 200 -3.58 -3.36 18.53
CA ASP A 200 -4.86 -2.89 17.95
C ASP A 200 -5.11 -1.39 18.10
N SER A 201 -4.59 -0.75 19.16
CA SER A 201 -4.69 0.69 19.34
C SER A 201 -4.01 1.51 18.23
N VAL A 202 -3.13 0.90 17.42
CA VAL A 202 -2.53 1.57 16.27
C VAL A 202 -3.56 1.92 15.19
N PHE A 203 -4.69 1.20 15.16
CA PHE A 203 -5.77 1.39 14.18
C PHE A 203 -6.85 2.38 14.66
N SER A 204 -6.55 3.22 15.66
CA SER A 204 -7.47 4.25 16.16
C SER A 204 -7.02 5.68 15.85
N GLY A 205 -6.23 5.88 14.78
CA GLY A 205 -5.77 7.19 14.36
C GLY A 205 -6.92 8.12 13.96
N ALA A 206 -6.85 9.39 14.36
CA ALA A 206 -7.88 10.37 14.07
C ALA A 206 -7.95 10.68 12.56
N GLY A 207 -9.14 10.55 11.97
CA GLY A 207 -9.34 10.78 10.53
C GLY A 207 -8.72 9.71 9.64
N MET A 208 -8.40 8.53 10.19
CA MET A 208 -7.84 7.42 9.45
C MET A 208 -8.92 6.40 9.07
N SER A 209 -8.75 5.77 7.92
CA SER A 209 -9.42 4.51 7.56
C SER A 209 -8.36 3.46 7.29
N TYR A 210 -8.52 2.25 7.83
CA TYR A 210 -7.56 1.17 7.66
C TYR A 210 -8.18 0.08 6.81
N VAL A 211 -7.47 -0.35 5.77
CA VAL A 211 -7.85 -1.49 4.92
C VAL A 211 -6.71 -2.49 4.93
N ALA A 212 -7.02 -3.72 5.33
CA ALA A 212 -6.07 -4.81 5.43
C ALA A 212 -6.46 -5.93 4.45
N ALA A 213 -5.47 -6.58 3.86
CA ALA A 213 -5.70 -7.80 3.12
C ALA A 213 -6.08 -8.93 4.09
N THR A 214 -7.06 -9.76 3.72
CA THR A 214 -7.51 -10.88 4.55
C THR A 214 -6.55 -12.07 4.53
N GLY A 215 -5.53 -12.02 3.69
CA GLY A 215 -4.51 -13.06 3.50
C GLY A 215 -4.77 -13.98 2.30
N ASP A 216 -3.70 -14.60 1.81
CA ASP A 216 -3.70 -15.45 0.61
C ASP A 216 -3.72 -16.95 0.92
N ASN A 217 -3.97 -17.33 2.18
CA ASN A 217 -3.87 -18.71 2.68
C ASN A 217 -5.25 -19.30 3.01
N GLY A 218 -6.27 -18.94 2.23
CA GLY A 218 -7.62 -19.48 2.35
C GLY A 218 -8.27 -19.19 3.71
N ALA A 219 -8.68 -20.24 4.42
CA ALA A 219 -9.39 -20.13 5.70
C ALA A 219 -8.48 -19.84 6.92
N ALA A 220 -7.18 -19.60 6.69
CA ALA A 220 -6.26 -19.25 7.76
C ALA A 220 -6.60 -17.89 8.38
N VAL A 221 -6.40 -17.78 9.69
CA VAL A 221 -6.67 -16.54 10.44
C VAL A 221 -5.44 -15.63 10.39
N SER A 222 -5.63 -14.38 9.98
CA SER A 222 -4.57 -13.38 9.80
C SER A 222 -4.88 -12.13 10.62
N TRP A 223 -3.85 -11.38 10.99
CA TRP A 223 -3.94 -10.06 11.60
C TRP A 223 -2.90 -9.12 10.99
N PRO A 224 -3.26 -7.85 10.69
CA PRO A 224 -4.62 -7.34 10.62
C PRO A 224 -5.38 -7.97 9.43
N SER A 225 -6.71 -8.11 9.53
CA SER A 225 -7.58 -8.59 8.45
C SER A 225 -9.01 -8.07 8.61
#